data_AF-A0A0J7HWV2-F1
#
_entry.id   AF-A0A0J7HWV2-F1
#
_cell.length_a   1.000
_cell.length_b   1.000
_cell.length_c   1.000
_cell.angle_alpha   90.00
_cell.angle_beta   90.00
_cell.angle_gamma   90.00
#
_symmetry.space_group_name_H-M   'P 1'
#
loop_
_entity.id
_entity.type
_entity.pdbx_description
1 polymer ?
#
loop_
_entity_poly.entity_id
_entity_poly.type
_entity_poly.pdbx_seq_one_letter_code
_entity_poly.pdbx_strand_id
1 'polypeptide(L)'
;MKFLPTAEGYFNFETGKYVYNYTDHLGNTRLSYFKNGSGAEIIEENNYYPFGLKHEGYNVLLGNPAYKYKYNGKELQESGMLNLINMIKSISLILLPFLFSCQNISNEDIYGKYSPISYKNTYDTLTISKDGFYNRVIYNIKGKKLLNYNSKYKLDGSSIKFSDFYLNLDKDLIAFPEDVNDIDMTYTTFFEKKNKNIVLCFGYHEGENCYQKILE
;
A
#
# COMPACT_ATOMS: atom_id res chain seq x y z
N MET A 1 -30.63 -19.39 -21.17
CA MET A 1 -30.21 -17.97 -21.09
C MET A 1 -30.58 -17.46 -19.71
N LYS A 2 -29.63 -16.95 -18.91
CA LYS A 2 -29.86 -16.64 -17.47
C LYS A 2 -30.21 -15.18 -17.21
N PHE A 3 -29.78 -14.28 -18.07
CA PHE A 3 -30.13 -12.85 -18.02
C PHE A 3 -30.12 -12.24 -19.43
N LEU A 4 -30.71 -11.05 -19.56
CA LEU A 4 -30.67 -10.21 -20.76
C LEU A 4 -30.05 -8.85 -20.39
N PRO A 5 -28.85 -8.49 -20.90
CA PRO A 5 -28.24 -7.20 -20.61
C PRO A 5 -28.98 -6.04 -21.28
N THR A 6 -28.94 -4.88 -20.64
CA THR A 6 -29.51 -3.61 -21.11
C THR A 6 -28.53 -2.46 -20.83
N ALA A 7 -28.81 -1.26 -21.33
CA ALA A 7 -27.94 -0.10 -21.13
C ALA A 7 -27.76 0.28 -19.64
N GLU A 8 -28.78 0.03 -18.81
CA GLU A 8 -28.80 0.42 -17.39
C GLU A 8 -28.55 -0.77 -16.45
N GLY A 9 -28.43 -1.99 -16.97
CA GLY A 9 -28.33 -3.19 -16.14
C GLY A 9 -28.67 -4.47 -16.88
N TYR A 10 -29.56 -5.29 -16.31
CA TYR A 10 -30.00 -6.53 -16.93
C TYR A 10 -31.34 -7.03 -16.38
N PHE A 11 -32.08 -7.77 -17.20
CA PHE A 11 -33.22 -8.56 -16.74
C PHE A 11 -32.76 -9.95 -16.33
N ASN A 12 -33.08 -10.38 -15.11
CA ASN A 12 -32.78 -11.72 -14.61
C ASN A 12 -33.97 -12.66 -14.88
N PHE A 13 -33.77 -13.67 -15.73
CA PHE A 13 -34.84 -14.63 -16.08
C PHE A 13 -35.18 -15.59 -14.93
N GLU A 14 -34.25 -15.83 -14.00
CA GLU A 14 -34.46 -16.74 -12.87
C GLU A 14 -35.33 -16.10 -11.78
N THR A 15 -35.19 -14.78 -11.56
CA THR A 15 -35.96 -14.05 -10.55
C THR A 15 -37.12 -13.24 -11.12
N GLY A 16 -37.18 -13.07 -12.45
CA GLY A 16 -38.17 -12.22 -13.13
C GLY A 16 -38.00 -10.73 -12.84
N LYS A 17 -36.86 -10.32 -12.29
CA LYS A 17 -36.59 -8.94 -11.85
C LYS A 17 -35.64 -8.23 -12.80
N TYR A 18 -35.88 -6.94 -13.01
CA TYR A 18 -34.91 -6.06 -13.64
C TYR A 18 -33.95 -5.51 -12.58
N VAL A 19 -32.66 -5.68 -12.83
CA VAL A 19 -31.57 -5.21 -11.98
C VAL A 19 -30.89 -4.03 -12.66
N TYR A 20 -30.73 -2.95 -11.90
CA TYR A 20 -30.02 -1.74 -12.28
C TYR A 20 -28.58 -1.79 -11.78
N ASN A 21 -27.65 -1.28 -12.58
CA ASN A 21 -26.24 -1.15 -12.23
C ASN A 21 -25.89 0.33 -12.07
N TYR A 22 -25.38 0.70 -10.90
CA TYR A 22 -24.72 1.97 -10.70
C TYR A 22 -23.24 1.83 -11.09
N THR A 23 -22.82 2.61 -12.08
CA THR A 23 -21.45 2.59 -12.58
C THR A 23 -20.68 3.83 -12.14
N ASP A 24 -19.38 3.70 -11.91
CA ASP A 24 -18.50 4.85 -11.69
C ASP A 24 -18.10 5.52 -13.02
N HIS A 25 -17.35 6.61 -12.93
CA HIS A 25 -16.85 7.37 -14.07
C HIS A 25 -15.93 6.58 -15.01
N LEU A 26 -15.41 5.42 -14.59
CA LEU A 26 -14.58 4.53 -15.39
C LEU A 26 -15.39 3.36 -15.98
N GLY A 27 -16.69 3.28 -15.69
CA GLY A 27 -17.57 2.22 -16.16
C GLY A 27 -17.52 0.94 -15.31
N ASN A 28 -17.03 1.00 -14.07
CA ASN A 28 -17.09 -0.14 -13.15
C ASN A 28 -18.45 -0.21 -12.48
N THR A 29 -19.09 -1.38 -12.48
CA THR A 29 -20.33 -1.62 -11.72
C THR A 29 -20.02 -1.61 -10.22
N ARG A 30 -20.41 -0.56 -9.49
CA ARG A 30 -20.18 -0.41 -8.05
C ARG A 30 -21.32 -0.95 -7.20
N LEU A 31 -22.55 -0.84 -7.71
CA LEU A 31 -23.75 -1.30 -7.03
C LEU A 31 -24.68 -1.98 -8.04
N SER A 32 -25.28 -3.10 -7.67
CA SER A 32 -26.41 -3.68 -8.38
C SER A 32 -27.61 -3.74 -7.45
N TYR A 33 -28.75 -3.25 -7.90
CA TYR A 33 -29.98 -3.18 -7.09
C TYR A 33 -31.23 -3.39 -7.94
N PHE A 34 -32.35 -3.76 -7.32
CA PHE A 34 -33.65 -3.81 -8.00
C PHE A 34 -34.70 -3.05 -7.19
N LYS A 35 -35.81 -2.71 -7.84
CA LYS A 35 -36.95 -2.08 -7.17
C LYS A 35 -37.78 -3.14 -6.45
N ASN A 36 -37.80 -3.10 -5.12
CA ASN A 36 -38.76 -3.83 -4.29
C ASN A 36 -39.91 -2.86 -3.91
N GLY A 37 -41.12 -3.33 -3.62
CA GLY A 37 -42.33 -2.50 -3.52
C GLY A 37 -42.21 -1.22 -2.66
N SER A 38 -41.34 -1.22 -1.65
CA SER A 38 -41.06 -0.09 -0.75
C SER A 38 -39.81 0.74 -1.08
N GLY A 39 -38.95 0.33 -2.02
CA GLY A 39 -37.70 1.03 -2.33
C GLY A 39 -36.69 0.23 -3.16
N ALA A 40 -35.46 0.73 -3.26
CA ALA A 40 -34.36 0.02 -3.91
C ALA A 40 -33.74 -1.00 -2.93
N GLU A 41 -33.57 -2.24 -3.38
CA GLU A 41 -32.90 -3.29 -2.63
C GLU A 41 -31.58 -3.63 -3.30
N ILE A 42 -30.48 -3.48 -2.56
CA ILE A 42 -29.13 -3.77 -3.03
C ILE A 42 -28.92 -5.28 -3.02
N ILE A 43 -28.46 -5.83 -4.13
CA ILE A 43 -28.15 -7.26 -4.25
C ILE A 43 -26.66 -7.52 -4.39
N GLU A 44 -25.88 -6.51 -4.75
CA GLU A 44 -24.43 -6.64 -4.86
C GLU A 44 -23.75 -5.28 -4.69
N GLU A 45 -22.66 -5.28 -3.91
CA GLU A 45 -21.74 -4.15 -3.79
C GLU A 45 -20.35 -4.58 -4.26
N ASN A 46 -19.70 -3.69 -5.01
CA ASN A 46 -18.47 -3.96 -5.73
C ASN A 46 -17.48 -2.80 -5.56
N ASN A 47 -16.41 -3.06 -4.82
CA ASN A 47 -15.30 -2.14 -4.64
C ASN A 47 -14.07 -2.72 -5.33
N TYR A 48 -13.42 -1.95 -6.22
CA TYR A 48 -12.26 -2.39 -6.98
C TYR A 48 -11.01 -1.57 -6.63
N TYR A 49 -9.88 -2.26 -6.51
CA TYR A 49 -8.54 -1.68 -6.57
C TYR A 49 -8.30 -1.08 -7.97
N PRO A 50 -7.32 -0.17 -8.13
CA PRO A 50 -7.03 0.48 -9.41
C PRO A 50 -6.83 -0.48 -10.60
N PHE A 51 -6.29 -1.67 -10.34
CA PHE A 51 -6.03 -2.71 -11.35
C PHE A 51 -7.13 -3.78 -11.47
N GLY A 52 -8.32 -3.54 -10.93
CA GLY A 52 -9.51 -4.36 -11.16
C GLY A 52 -9.72 -5.52 -10.21
N LEU A 53 -8.82 -5.73 -9.23
CA LEU A 53 -9.07 -6.68 -8.16
C LEU A 53 -10.24 -6.18 -7.30
N LYS A 54 -11.26 -7.02 -7.08
CA LYS A 54 -12.36 -6.71 -6.18
C LYS A 54 -11.87 -6.81 -4.72
N HIS A 55 -12.26 -5.85 -3.88
CA HIS A 55 -12.02 -5.90 -2.45
C HIS A 55 -12.85 -7.03 -1.83
N GLU A 56 -12.30 -7.70 -0.82
CA GLU A 56 -12.97 -8.76 -0.07
C GLU A 56 -13.04 -8.41 1.42
N GLY A 57 -13.92 -9.10 2.15
CA GLY A 57 -14.02 -9.01 3.61
C GLY A 57 -15.13 -8.09 4.16
N TYR A 58 -15.92 -7.45 3.30
CA TYR A 58 -17.04 -6.61 3.73
C TYR A 58 -18.15 -6.52 2.67
N ASN A 59 -19.37 -6.17 3.12
CA ASN A 59 -20.57 -6.02 2.28
C ASN A 59 -20.82 -7.22 1.33
N VAL A 60 -20.75 -8.44 1.89
CA VAL A 60 -20.85 -9.69 1.14
C VAL A 60 -22.30 -9.95 0.73
N LEU A 61 -22.73 -9.27 -0.33
CA LEU A 61 -23.95 -9.56 -1.05
C LEU A 61 -23.57 -10.38 -2.28
N LEU A 62 -24.11 -11.59 -2.38
CA LEU A 62 -23.70 -12.59 -3.38
C LEU A 62 -24.12 -12.23 -4.81
N GLY A 63 -25.02 -11.25 -4.98
CA GLY A 63 -25.47 -10.80 -6.28
C GLY A 63 -26.10 -11.90 -7.13
N ASN A 64 -26.08 -11.68 -8.44
CA ASN A 64 -26.42 -12.72 -9.40
C ASN A 64 -25.12 -13.42 -9.85
N PRO A 65 -24.89 -14.70 -9.49
CA PRO A 65 -23.67 -15.42 -9.87
C PRO A 65 -23.53 -15.61 -11.39
N ALA A 66 -24.63 -15.51 -12.15
CA ALA A 66 -24.59 -15.56 -13.61
C ALA A 66 -24.15 -14.23 -14.25
N TYR A 67 -24.23 -13.10 -13.54
CA TYR A 67 -23.91 -11.78 -14.08
C TYR A 67 -22.47 -11.38 -13.76
N LYS A 68 -21.57 -11.60 -14.73
CA LYS A 68 -20.12 -11.41 -14.57
C LYS A 68 -19.58 -10.08 -15.10
N TYR A 69 -20.43 -9.18 -15.59
CA TYR A 69 -20.00 -7.87 -16.11
C TYR A 69 -19.75 -6.89 -14.96
N LYS A 70 -18.48 -6.57 -14.73
CA LYS A 70 -18.01 -5.93 -13.49
C LYS A 70 -17.07 -4.75 -13.77
N TYR A 71 -15.78 -5.04 -13.86
CA TYR A 71 -14.73 -4.04 -14.03
C TYR A 71 -14.61 -3.58 -15.49
N ASN A 72 -14.59 -2.27 -15.73
CA ASN A 72 -14.59 -1.62 -17.04
C ASN A 72 -15.68 -2.15 -18.00
N GLY A 73 -16.84 -2.54 -17.48
CA GLY A 73 -17.92 -3.14 -18.26
C GLY A 73 -17.58 -4.47 -18.93
N LYS A 74 -16.46 -5.12 -18.57
CA LYS A 74 -16.03 -6.41 -19.13
C LYS A 74 -16.52 -7.59 -18.29
N GLU A 75 -16.68 -8.72 -18.96
CA GLU A 75 -16.98 -10.00 -18.29
C GLU A 75 -15.76 -10.46 -17.48
N LEU A 76 -15.95 -10.63 -16.18
CA LEU A 76 -14.95 -11.15 -15.26
C LEU A 76 -14.76 -12.65 -15.50
N GLN A 77 -13.61 -13.03 -16.06
CA GLN A 77 -13.22 -14.43 -16.18
C GLN A 77 -12.45 -14.86 -14.91
N GLU A 78 -13.02 -15.80 -14.15
CA GLU A 78 -12.38 -16.40 -12.96
C GLU A 78 -11.06 -17.13 -13.31
N SER A 79 -10.92 -17.65 -14.54
CA SER A 79 -9.74 -18.40 -14.99
C SER A 79 -8.49 -17.54 -15.22
N GLY A 80 -8.65 -16.25 -15.57
CA GLY A 80 -7.52 -15.35 -15.82
C GLY A 80 -6.69 -15.06 -14.57
N MET A 81 -7.35 -14.99 -13.40
CA MET A 81 -6.69 -14.78 -12.12
C MET A 81 -5.94 -16.04 -11.65
N LEU A 82 -6.51 -17.22 -11.91
CA LEU A 82 -5.82 -18.50 -11.67
C LEU A 82 -4.60 -18.65 -12.58
N ASN A 83 -4.68 -18.19 -13.84
CA ASN A 83 -3.53 -18.15 -14.74
C ASN A 83 -2.46 -17.16 -14.28
N LEU A 84 -2.81 -15.98 -13.76
CA LEU A 84 -1.82 -15.04 -13.21
C LEU A 84 -1.12 -15.62 -11.97
N ILE A 85 -1.88 -16.24 -11.06
CA ILE A 85 -1.33 -16.91 -9.87
C ILE A 85 -0.45 -18.10 -10.29
N ASN A 86 -0.87 -18.89 -11.28
CA ASN A 86 -0.09 -20.00 -11.81
C ASN A 86 1.13 -19.52 -12.62
N MET A 87 1.05 -18.35 -13.26
CA MET A 87 2.16 -17.70 -13.96
C MET A 87 3.19 -17.17 -12.96
N ILE A 88 2.74 -16.56 -11.85
CA ILE A 88 3.60 -16.17 -10.72
C ILE A 88 4.24 -17.40 -10.06
N LYS A 89 3.49 -18.49 -9.87
CA LYS A 89 4.00 -19.77 -9.35
C LYS A 89 4.97 -20.48 -10.29
N SER A 90 4.81 -20.35 -11.61
CA SER A 90 5.72 -20.95 -12.60
C SER A 90 6.97 -20.10 -12.85
N ILE A 91 6.88 -18.77 -12.73
CA ILE A 91 8.03 -17.85 -12.72
C ILE A 91 8.89 -18.07 -11.46
N SER A 92 8.27 -18.46 -10.34
CA SER A 92 8.97 -18.82 -9.09
C SER A 92 9.95 -20.00 -9.23
N LEU A 93 9.83 -20.83 -10.26
CA LEU A 93 10.69 -22.00 -10.45
C LEU A 93 11.88 -21.74 -11.40
N ILE A 94 11.86 -20.65 -12.18
CA ILE A 94 12.90 -20.32 -13.18
C ILE A 94 13.85 -19.20 -12.69
N LEU A 95 13.54 -18.56 -11.56
CA LEU A 95 14.38 -17.50 -10.95
C LEU A 95 15.40 -17.99 -9.91
N LEU A 96 15.58 -19.31 -9.72
CA LEU A 96 16.54 -19.83 -8.74
C LEU A 96 18.04 -19.46 -8.96
N PRO A 97 18.53 -18.95 -10.11
CA PRO A 97 19.88 -18.42 -10.19
C PRO A 97 19.99 -16.89 -10.10
N PHE A 98 18.90 -16.13 -9.93
CA PHE A 98 18.95 -14.68 -9.68
C PHE A 98 18.93 -14.31 -8.19
N LEU A 99 18.87 -15.30 -7.29
CA LEU A 99 18.94 -15.13 -5.84
C LEU A 99 20.36 -14.92 -5.28
N PHE A 100 21.39 -14.87 -6.12
CA PHE A 100 22.74 -14.49 -5.69
C PHE A 100 23.00 -12.98 -5.86
N SER A 101 22.19 -12.17 -5.17
CA SER A 101 22.70 -11.00 -4.48
C SER A 101 21.89 -10.65 -3.23
N CYS A 102 21.41 -11.66 -2.50
CA CYS A 102 21.16 -11.47 -1.07
C CYS A 102 22.52 -11.26 -0.39
N GLN A 103 23.03 -10.03 -0.45
CA GLN A 103 24.00 -9.60 0.54
C GLN A 103 23.25 -9.60 1.87
N ASN A 104 23.37 -10.68 2.64
CA ASN A 104 22.76 -10.79 3.96
C ASN A 104 23.22 -9.59 4.80
N ILE A 105 22.28 -8.68 5.11
CA ILE A 105 22.50 -7.60 6.06
C ILE A 105 22.41 -8.26 7.44
N SER A 106 23.51 -8.30 8.19
CA SER A 106 23.46 -8.81 9.56
C SER A 106 22.76 -7.79 10.46
N ASN A 107 22.16 -8.24 11.55
CA ASN A 107 21.55 -7.34 12.52
C ASN A 107 22.59 -6.36 13.08
N GLU A 108 23.85 -6.78 13.21
CA GLU A 108 24.95 -5.91 13.63
C GLU A 108 25.21 -4.75 12.67
N ASP A 109 24.98 -4.95 11.36
CA ASP A 109 25.26 -3.93 10.35
C ASP A 109 24.23 -2.81 10.33
N ILE A 110 23.04 -2.98 10.92
CA ILE A 110 21.97 -1.97 10.85
C ILE A 110 22.13 -0.87 11.93
N TYR A 111 22.88 -1.13 12.99
CA TYR A 111 23.02 -0.17 14.08
C TYR A 111 23.93 0.99 13.67
N GLY A 112 23.52 2.22 14.00
CA GLY A 112 24.27 3.43 13.68
C GLY A 112 23.39 4.59 13.23
N LYS A 113 24.03 5.59 12.64
CA LYS A 113 23.39 6.84 12.18
C LYS A 113 23.04 6.76 10.71
N TYR A 114 21.93 7.39 10.37
CA TYR A 114 21.34 7.43 9.05
C TYR A 114 20.98 8.87 8.69
N SER A 115 21.25 9.26 7.45
CA SER A 115 20.95 10.58 6.90
C SER A 115 20.12 10.44 5.63
N PRO A 116 19.15 11.34 5.37
CA PRO A 116 18.39 11.32 4.14
C PRO A 116 19.29 11.54 2.93
N ILE A 117 18.99 10.86 1.82
CA ILE A 117 19.78 10.90 0.58
C ILE A 117 19.50 12.17 -0.23
N SER A 118 18.27 12.67 -0.21
CA SER A 118 17.76 13.68 -1.17
C SER A 118 17.33 15.00 -0.53
N TYR A 119 17.36 15.12 0.79
CA TYR A 119 16.87 16.30 1.50
C TYR A 119 17.75 17.52 1.24
N LYS A 120 17.12 18.67 1.06
CA LYS A 120 17.76 19.97 0.77
C LYS A 120 17.40 21.05 1.80
N ASN A 121 16.31 20.86 2.53
CA ASN A 121 15.67 21.88 3.35
C ASN A 121 15.81 21.59 4.86
N THR A 122 16.04 20.34 5.21
CA THR A 122 16.21 19.90 6.59
C THR A 122 17.43 18.99 6.74
N TYR A 123 18.00 19.01 7.94
CA TYR A 123 19.00 18.06 8.38
C TYR A 123 18.32 17.06 9.30
N ASP A 124 18.09 15.85 8.81
CA ASP A 124 17.41 14.77 9.54
C ASP A 124 18.42 13.67 9.87
N THR A 125 18.45 13.21 11.11
CA THR A 125 19.31 12.13 11.55
C THR A 125 18.51 11.11 12.31
N LEU A 126 18.52 9.87 11.80
CA LEU A 126 17.94 8.71 12.44
C LEU A 126 19.06 7.83 13.01
N THR A 127 19.00 7.52 14.31
CA THR A 127 19.99 6.69 15.00
C THR A 127 19.31 5.44 15.54
N ILE A 128 19.75 4.27 15.09
CA ILE A 128 19.24 2.97 15.54
C ILE A 128 20.24 2.36 16.51
N SER A 129 19.82 2.13 17.75
CA SER A 129 20.66 1.62 18.85
C SER A 129 20.35 0.16 19.16
N LYS A 130 21.32 -0.58 19.72
CA LYS A 130 21.18 -2.02 20.04
C LYS A 130 20.18 -2.35 21.15
N ASP A 131 19.77 -1.35 21.92
CA ASP A 131 18.87 -1.46 23.07
C ASP A 131 17.38 -1.55 22.68
N GLY A 132 17.06 -1.59 21.38
CA GLY A 132 15.68 -1.63 20.89
C GLY A 132 15.02 -0.26 20.80
N PHE A 133 15.80 0.82 20.97
CA PHE A 133 15.35 2.19 20.79
C PHE A 133 16.03 2.86 19.60
N TYR A 134 15.33 3.82 19.03
CA TYR A 134 15.88 4.69 18.02
C TYR A 134 15.63 6.14 18.43
N ASN A 135 16.54 7.02 18.03
CA ASN A 135 16.41 8.45 18.22
C ASN A 135 16.38 9.13 16.85
N ARG A 136 15.52 10.13 16.70
CA ARG A 136 15.48 10.96 15.51
C ARG A 136 15.53 12.43 15.87
N VAL A 137 16.39 13.16 15.17
CA VAL A 137 16.57 14.60 15.36
C VAL A 137 16.52 15.29 14.02
N ILE A 138 15.72 16.35 13.93
CA ILE A 138 15.57 17.15 12.71
C ILE A 138 15.86 18.62 13.03
N TYR A 139 16.69 19.23 12.20
CA TYR A 139 16.97 20.66 12.19
C TYR A 139 16.54 21.27 10.85
N ASN A 140 16.15 22.54 10.85
CA ASN A 140 16.01 23.29 9.61
C ASN A 140 17.39 23.72 9.07
N ILE A 141 17.43 24.25 7.84
CA ILE A 141 18.65 24.84 7.24
C ILE A 141 19.33 25.93 8.08
N LYS A 142 18.62 26.57 9.02
CA LYS A 142 19.17 27.60 9.91
C LYS A 142 19.72 27.02 11.22
N GLY A 143 19.68 25.69 11.40
CA GLY A 143 20.11 25.01 12.62
C GLY A 143 19.10 25.07 13.79
N LYS A 144 17.88 25.56 13.58
CA LYS A 144 16.80 25.45 14.59
C LYS A 144 16.36 23.99 14.65
N LYS A 145 16.40 23.40 15.84
CA LYS A 145 15.84 22.07 16.11
C LYS A 145 14.32 22.11 15.95
N LEU A 146 13.80 21.27 15.07
CA LEU A 146 12.37 21.13 14.77
C LEU A 146 11.78 19.91 15.47
N LEU A 147 12.52 18.79 15.50
CA LEU A 147 12.05 17.54 16.09
C LEU A 147 13.19 16.84 16.84
N ASN A 148 12.88 16.24 17.98
CA ASN A 148 13.79 15.39 18.74
C ASN A 148 13.00 14.44 19.62
N TYR A 149 12.98 13.17 19.26
CA TYR A 149 12.26 12.15 20.03
C TYR A 149 12.99 10.81 19.99
N ASN A 150 12.62 9.95 20.93
CA ASN A 150 13.08 8.58 21.01
C ASN A 150 11.85 7.67 21.07
N SER A 151 11.86 6.58 20.32
CA SER A 151 10.81 5.56 20.35
C SER A 151 11.41 4.17 20.15
N LYS A 152 10.59 3.15 20.36
CA LYS A 152 10.97 1.74 20.22
C LYS A 152 10.91 1.30 18.76
N TYR A 153 11.71 0.29 18.45
CA TYR A 153 11.55 -0.45 17.20
C TYR A 153 11.61 -1.96 17.46
N LYS A 154 11.16 -2.74 16.48
CA LYS A 154 11.30 -4.20 16.46
C LYS A 154 11.84 -4.64 15.11
N LEU A 155 12.75 -5.61 15.13
CA LEU A 155 13.26 -6.25 13.92
C LEU A 155 12.50 -7.53 13.65
N ASP A 156 12.24 -7.80 12.38
CA ASP A 156 11.69 -9.06 11.90
C ASP A 156 12.35 -9.41 10.56
N GLY A 157 13.37 -10.28 10.60
CA GLY A 157 14.22 -10.56 9.46
C GLY A 157 14.95 -9.31 8.94
N SER A 158 14.73 -8.96 7.67
CA SER A 158 15.27 -7.76 7.03
C SER A 158 14.41 -6.51 7.24
N SER A 159 13.31 -6.63 7.97
CA SER A 159 12.39 -5.52 8.23
C SER A 159 12.60 -4.89 9.61
N ILE A 160 12.28 -3.61 9.69
CA ILE A 160 12.24 -2.83 10.93
C ILE A 160 10.87 -2.19 11.06
N LYS A 161 10.25 -2.36 12.23
CA LYS A 161 8.99 -1.76 12.62
C LYS A 161 9.24 -0.71 13.70
N PHE A 162 8.99 0.55 13.37
CA PHE A 162 9.04 1.69 14.29
C PHE A 162 7.69 1.84 15.00
N SER A 163 7.72 2.01 16.33
CA SER A 163 6.49 2.14 17.13
C SER A 163 5.77 3.47 16.88
N ASP A 164 6.51 4.57 17.00
CA ASP A 164 6.01 5.93 16.78
C ASP A 164 6.90 6.54 15.70
N PHE A 165 6.39 6.95 14.54
CA PHE A 165 7.19 7.43 13.42
C PHE A 165 6.50 8.58 12.66
N TYR A 166 7.19 9.71 12.53
CA TYR A 166 6.71 10.83 11.73
C TYR A 166 7.24 10.77 10.29
N LEU A 167 6.35 10.74 9.30
CA LEU A 167 6.75 10.78 7.90
C LEU A 167 7.04 12.22 7.45
N ASN A 168 8.24 12.71 7.74
CA ASN A 168 8.70 14.02 7.27
C ASN A 168 8.82 14.02 5.73
N LEU A 169 8.19 14.92 5.00
CA LEU A 169 8.66 15.29 3.67
C LEU A 169 9.52 16.55 3.84
N ASP A 170 10.73 16.57 3.28
CA ASP A 170 11.74 17.63 3.49
C ASP A 170 11.21 19.08 3.44
N LYS A 171 10.14 19.35 2.68
CA LYS A 171 9.47 20.66 2.59
C LYS A 171 8.43 20.92 3.68
N ASP A 172 7.77 19.88 4.18
CA ASP A 172 6.63 19.97 5.08
C ASP A 172 7.04 20.60 6.41
N LEU A 173 8.18 20.19 6.97
CA LEU A 173 8.70 20.76 8.21
C LEU A 173 9.15 22.22 8.10
N ILE A 174 9.42 22.72 6.90
CA ILE A 174 9.63 24.16 6.67
C ILE A 174 8.30 24.90 6.60
N ALA A 175 7.32 24.34 5.89
CA ALA A 175 6.03 24.97 5.65
C ALA A 175 5.15 24.97 6.92
N PHE A 176 5.21 23.90 7.70
CA PHE A 176 4.34 23.62 8.84
C PHE A 176 5.14 23.10 10.06
N PRO A 177 6.04 23.93 10.63
CA PRO A 177 6.91 23.51 11.73
C PRO A 177 6.18 23.21 13.04
N GLU A 178 4.88 23.53 13.15
CA GLU A 178 4.05 23.29 14.33
C GLU A 178 3.19 22.01 14.20
N ASP A 179 3.06 21.44 12.99
CA ASP A 179 2.23 20.26 12.70
C ASP A 179 2.97 18.92 12.92
N VAL A 180 4.10 18.95 13.63
CA VAL A 180 5.06 17.82 13.77
C VAL A 180 4.69 16.83 14.88
N ASN A 181 3.49 16.96 15.45
CA ASN A 181 3.11 16.23 16.67
C ASN A 181 2.46 14.87 16.41
N ASP A 182 2.19 14.51 15.16
CA ASP A 182 1.59 13.22 14.80
C ASP A 182 2.68 12.14 14.62
N ILE A 183 3.35 11.79 15.73
CA ILE A 183 4.33 10.70 15.78
C ILE A 183 3.66 9.34 16.04
N ASP A 184 2.34 9.27 16.18
CA ASP A 184 1.63 8.06 16.66
C ASP A 184 1.47 6.97 15.57
N MET A 185 2.10 7.15 14.41
CA MET A 185 2.08 6.18 13.34
C MET A 185 3.14 5.09 13.55
N THR A 186 2.69 3.85 13.65
CA THR A 186 3.56 2.69 13.50
C THR A 186 3.91 2.47 12.03
N TYR A 187 5.20 2.40 11.71
CA TYR A 187 5.67 2.24 10.32
C TYR A 187 6.65 1.07 10.18
N THR A 188 6.47 0.25 9.15
CA THR A 188 7.37 -0.87 8.83
C THR A 188 8.06 -0.61 7.49
N THR A 189 9.38 -0.80 7.45
CA THR A 189 10.18 -0.76 6.21
C THR A 189 11.24 -1.86 6.22
N PHE A 190 11.99 -1.98 5.13
CA PHE A 190 13.01 -2.99 4.91
C PHE A 190 14.38 -2.35 4.68
N PHE A 191 15.43 -3.03 5.11
CA PHE A 191 16.78 -2.64 4.77
C PHE A 191 17.16 -3.16 3.37
N GLU A 192 17.78 -2.30 2.59
CA GLU A 192 18.34 -2.61 1.29
C GLU A 192 19.83 -2.30 1.27
N LYS A 193 20.61 -3.11 0.54
CA LYS A 193 22.02 -2.82 0.31
C LYS A 193 22.22 -2.25 -1.09
N LYS A 194 22.56 -0.96 -1.17
CA LYS A 194 22.83 -0.24 -2.44
C LYS A 194 24.28 0.21 -2.48
N ASN A 195 25.05 -0.28 -3.46
CA ASN A 195 26.46 0.10 -3.65
C ASN A 195 27.31 0.00 -2.37
N LYS A 196 27.12 -1.07 -1.59
CA LYS A 196 27.74 -1.34 -0.26
C LYS A 196 27.19 -0.52 0.92
N ASN A 197 26.30 0.44 0.68
CA ASN A 197 25.64 1.19 1.75
C ASN A 197 24.33 0.51 2.16
N ILE A 198 23.99 0.61 3.44
CA ILE A 198 22.68 0.19 3.96
C ILE A 198 21.73 1.36 3.85
N VAL A 199 20.59 1.11 3.23
CA VAL A 199 19.55 2.10 2.95
C VAL A 199 18.22 1.59 3.48
N LEU A 200 17.39 2.50 3.97
CA LEU A 200 16.00 2.23 4.29
C LEU A 200 15.14 3.38 3.74
N CYS A 201 14.04 3.06 3.08
CA CYS A 201 13.18 4.06 2.44
C CYS A 201 11.77 4.01 3.03
N PHE A 202 11.14 5.16 3.17
CA PHE A 202 9.75 5.28 3.58
C PHE A 202 8.93 5.88 2.43
N GLY A 203 7.99 5.10 1.86
CA GLY A 203 7.14 5.50 0.72
C GLY A 203 7.27 4.59 -0.52
N TYR A 204 6.57 4.96 -1.61
CA TYR A 204 6.52 4.25 -2.91
C TYR A 204 6.73 5.17 -4.15
N HIS A 205 7.13 6.43 -3.97
CA HIS A 205 7.26 7.43 -5.04
C HIS A 205 8.63 8.15 -5.08
N GLU A 206 8.97 8.71 -6.25
CA GLU A 206 10.18 9.49 -6.46
C GLU A 206 10.22 10.73 -5.54
N GLY A 207 11.28 10.87 -4.73
CA GLY A 207 11.34 11.83 -3.60
C GLY A 207 11.10 11.20 -2.23
N GLU A 208 10.92 9.89 -2.18
CA GLU A 208 10.91 9.04 -0.98
C GLU A 208 11.95 9.44 0.07
N ASN A 209 11.55 9.29 1.34
CA ASN A 209 12.38 9.51 2.51
C ASN A 209 13.35 8.34 2.67
N CYS A 210 14.30 8.25 1.74
CA CYS A 210 15.36 7.26 1.79
C CYS A 210 16.50 7.77 2.67
N TYR A 211 16.88 6.96 3.63
CA TYR A 211 18.01 7.21 4.50
C TYR A 211 19.12 6.23 4.22
N GLN A 212 20.34 6.74 4.17
CA GLN A 212 21.54 5.95 4.01
C GLN A 212 22.32 5.95 5.33
N LYS A 213 22.85 4.78 5.70
CA LYS A 213 23.76 4.64 6.84
C LYS A 213 25.03 5.47 6.60
N ILE A 214 25.38 6.29 7.57
CA ILE A 214 26.62 7.06 7.59
C ILE A 214 27.74 6.10 8.02
N LEU A 215 28.82 6.05 7.24
CA LEU A 215 30.04 5.34 7.62
C LEU A 215 30.74 6.20 8.70
N GLU A 216 30.90 5.63 9.89
CA GLU A 216 31.74 6.20 10.95
C GLU A 216 33.22 5.86 10.71
#